data_AF-A0A955MFU0-F1
#
_entry.id   AF-A0A955MFU0-F1
#
_cell.length_a   1.000
_cell.length_b   1.000
_cell.length_c   1.000
_cell.angle_alpha   90.00
_cell.angle_beta   90.00
_cell.angle_gamma   90.00
#
_symmetry.space_group_name_H-M   'P 1'
#
loop_
_entity.id
_entity.type
_entity.pdbx_description
1 polymer ?
#
loop_
_entity_poly.entity_id
_entity_poly.type
_entity_poly.pdbx_seq_one_letter_code
_entity_poly.pdbx_strand_id
1 'polypeptide(L)'
;MKIFLHLILVISWIVIGFIAGAYTGGHYLMPVDSGLAAGAMGIGYGVLGAVLLGGIVIVLIPKVSLRALQISAVFSFLTAAVLMVFISVQMKNNQRNPEDPDHEYAGLPVFMLTLTQIKIADPYLITNTELDGMQRSWATTLPDGRVCRGQMRSQGQKEISAALQTFVQLTKKDLAPCLETEAQAERLLVWDLPESKDINARGQLKISPACLIDQPIVAKVVEKTLLANRSPTGPVKCR
;
A
#
# COMPACT_ATOMS: atom_id res chain seq x y z
N MET A 1 -36.76 25.90 27.34
CA MET A 1 -37.14 25.06 26.18
C MET A 1 -36.60 25.58 24.85
N LYS A 2 -36.75 26.87 24.50
CA LYS A 2 -36.19 27.45 23.25
C LYS A 2 -34.70 27.21 23.06
N ILE A 3 -33.89 27.54 24.07
CA ILE A 3 -32.42 27.40 24.02
C ILE A 3 -31.98 25.96 23.75
N PHE A 4 -32.62 24.99 24.40
CA PHE A 4 -32.37 23.57 24.19
C PHE A 4 -32.64 23.12 22.75
N LEU A 5 -33.74 23.60 22.16
CA LEU A 5 -34.08 23.32 20.76
C LEU A 5 -33.08 23.94 19.77
N HIS A 6 -32.55 25.13 20.08
CA HIS A 6 -31.51 25.76 19.27
C HIS A 6 -30.22 24.96 19.34
N LEU A 7 -29.85 24.49 20.53
CA LEU A 7 -28.65 23.69 20.74
C LEU A 7 -28.70 22.37 19.97
N ILE A 8 -29.81 21.65 20.03
CA ILE A 8 -30.01 20.41 19.26
C ILE A 8 -29.87 20.69 17.76
N LEU A 9 -30.55 21.73 17.25
CA LEU A 9 -30.50 22.09 15.83
C LEU A 9 -29.05 22.37 15.38
N VAL A 10 -28.31 23.18 16.13
CA VAL A 10 -26.91 23.51 15.81
C VAL A 10 -26.04 22.26 15.79
N ILE A 11 -26.15 21.40 16.82
CA ILE A 11 -25.35 20.16 16.90
C ILE A 11 -25.68 19.23 15.72
N SER A 12 -26.96 19.02 15.41
CA SER A 12 -27.36 18.16 14.30
C SER A 12 -26.78 18.64 12.97
N TRP A 13 -26.83 19.94 12.70
CA TRP A 13 -26.26 20.50 11.47
C TRP A 13 -24.74 20.51 11.43
N ILE A 14 -24.06 20.67 12.57
CA ILE A 14 -22.61 20.50 12.69
C ILE A 14 -22.23 19.06 12.32
N VAL A 15 -22.95 18.05 12.84
CA VAL A 15 -22.68 16.63 12.53
C VAL A 15 -22.95 16.33 11.05
N ILE A 16 -24.08 16.82 10.51
CA ILE A 16 -24.38 16.66 9.08
C ILE A 16 -23.29 17.30 8.23
N GLY A 17 -22.87 18.52 8.58
CA GLY A 17 -21.81 19.22 7.86
C GLY A 17 -20.46 18.55 7.97
N PHE A 18 -20.15 17.95 9.13
CA PHE A 18 -18.96 17.15 9.30
C PHE A 18 -18.94 15.97 8.35
N ILE A 19 -20.04 15.21 8.29
CA ILE A 19 -20.12 14.03 7.45
C ILE A 19 -20.09 14.42 5.97
N ALA A 20 -20.87 15.40 5.57
CA ALA A 20 -20.93 15.87 4.19
C ALA A 20 -19.56 16.40 3.74
N GLY A 21 -18.87 17.17 4.59
CA GLY A 21 -17.53 17.68 4.33
C GLY A 21 -16.50 16.56 4.21
N ALA A 22 -16.50 15.59 5.13
CA ALA A 22 -15.58 14.46 5.09
C ALA A 22 -15.82 13.59 3.84
N TYR A 23 -17.08 13.34 3.48
CA TYR A 23 -17.44 12.54 2.30
C TYR A 23 -17.03 13.24 0.99
N THR A 24 -17.42 14.52 0.83
CA THR A 24 -17.10 15.28 -0.39
C THR A 24 -15.59 15.54 -0.52
N GLY A 25 -14.92 15.91 0.57
CA GLY A 25 -13.47 16.09 0.58
C GLY A 25 -12.71 14.79 0.31
N GLY A 26 -13.15 13.68 0.91
CA GLY A 26 -12.58 12.36 0.66
C GLY A 26 -12.74 11.89 -0.78
N HIS A 27 -13.90 12.14 -1.40
CA HIS A 27 -14.17 11.64 -2.74
C HIS A 27 -13.57 12.51 -3.86
N TYR A 28 -13.52 13.84 -3.69
CA TYR A 28 -13.15 14.76 -4.78
C TYR A 28 -11.80 15.48 -4.58
N LEU A 29 -11.32 15.61 -3.34
CA LEU A 29 -10.18 16.47 -3.02
C LEU A 29 -8.97 15.70 -2.49
N MET A 30 -9.06 14.39 -2.31
CA MET A 30 -7.93 13.56 -1.88
C MET A 30 -7.25 12.86 -3.04
N PRO A 31 -5.91 12.98 -3.15
CA PRO A 31 -5.13 12.07 -3.99
C PRO A 31 -5.26 10.64 -3.47
N VAL A 32 -5.44 9.70 -4.38
CA VAL A 32 -5.59 8.26 -4.09
C VAL A 32 -4.36 7.69 -3.35
N ASP A 33 -3.20 8.34 -3.52
CA ASP A 33 -1.90 7.89 -3.01
C ASP A 33 -1.57 8.42 -1.60
N SER A 34 -2.50 9.11 -0.94
CA SER A 34 -2.20 9.85 0.31
C SER A 34 -2.01 8.96 1.54
N GLY A 35 -2.25 7.65 1.44
CA GLY A 35 -2.02 6.67 2.52
C GLY A 35 -2.62 7.10 3.86
N LEU A 36 -1.83 7.03 4.95
CA LEU A 36 -2.26 7.45 6.29
C LEU A 36 -2.66 8.94 6.38
N ALA A 37 -2.15 9.80 5.49
CA ALA A 37 -2.52 11.20 5.45
C ALA A 37 -3.95 11.41 4.95
N ALA A 38 -4.51 10.46 4.18
CA ALA A 38 -5.90 10.53 3.69
C ALA A 38 -6.90 10.63 4.85
N GLY A 39 -6.69 9.86 5.92
CA GLY A 39 -7.57 9.90 7.10
C GLY A 39 -7.57 11.28 7.79
N ALA A 40 -6.39 11.87 7.97
CA ALA A 40 -6.25 13.19 8.57
C ALA A 40 -6.85 14.29 7.67
N MET A 41 -6.63 14.22 6.36
CA MET A 41 -7.25 15.13 5.39
C MET A 41 -8.78 15.03 5.43
N GLY A 42 -9.33 13.83 5.63
CA GLY A 42 -10.78 13.60 5.63
C GLY A 42 -11.46 14.23 6.83
N ILE A 43 -10.83 14.07 7.99
CA ILE A 43 -11.23 14.78 9.20
C ILE A 43 -11.14 16.30 8.97
N GLY A 44 -10.08 16.78 8.30
CA GLY A 44 -9.92 18.20 7.95
C GLY A 44 -11.09 18.75 7.14
N TYR A 45 -11.48 18.07 6.06
CA TYR A 45 -12.64 18.45 5.26
C TYR A 45 -13.96 18.33 6.03
N GLY A 46 -14.07 17.35 6.93
CA GLY A 46 -15.19 17.25 7.85
C GLY A 46 -15.31 18.46 8.76
N VAL A 47 -14.23 18.87 9.44
CA VAL A 47 -14.24 20.05 10.30
C VAL A 47 -14.63 21.30 9.51
N LEU A 48 -14.13 21.47 8.28
CA LEU A 48 -14.50 22.59 7.42
C LEU A 48 -16.01 22.60 7.10
N GLY A 49 -16.57 21.46 6.72
CA GLY A 49 -18.01 21.33 6.46
C GLY A 49 -18.87 21.61 7.71
N ALA A 50 -18.40 21.17 8.88
CA ALA A 50 -19.06 21.40 10.16
C ALA A 50 -19.11 22.90 10.51
N VAL A 51 -18.01 23.62 10.30
CA VAL A 51 -17.92 25.07 10.55
C VAL A 51 -18.84 25.84 9.60
N LEU A 52 -18.83 25.51 8.31
CA LEU A 52 -19.67 26.17 7.30
C LEU A 52 -21.16 26.01 7.61
N LEU A 53 -21.62 24.77 7.83
CA LEU A 53 -23.04 24.51 8.09
C LEU A 53 -23.48 24.99 9.48
N GLY A 54 -22.63 24.85 10.49
CA GLY A 54 -22.88 25.42 11.82
C GLY A 54 -23.03 26.94 11.77
N GLY A 55 -22.15 27.63 11.05
CA GLY A 55 -22.21 29.08 10.87
C GLY A 55 -23.48 29.56 10.17
N ILE A 56 -23.87 28.90 9.07
CA ILE A 56 -25.12 29.20 8.34
C ILE A 56 -26.33 29.08 9.28
N VAL A 57 -26.40 28.01 10.07
CA VAL A 57 -27.52 27.74 10.97
C VAL A 57 -27.59 28.77 12.10
N ILE A 58 -26.46 29.13 12.71
CA ILE A 58 -26.41 30.16 13.76
C ILE A 58 -26.98 31.50 13.25
N VAL A 59 -26.66 31.89 12.01
CA VAL A 59 -27.17 33.12 11.39
C VAL A 59 -28.67 33.05 11.07
N LEU A 60 -29.17 31.87 10.68
CA LEU A 60 -30.56 31.69 10.28
C LEU A 60 -31.51 31.51 11.46
N ILE A 61 -31.08 30.88 12.55
CA ILE A 61 -31.87 30.62 13.76
C ILE A 61 -32.75 31.80 14.23
N PRO A 62 -32.23 33.04 14.38
CA PRO A 62 -33.04 34.15 14.88
C PRO A 62 -34.17 34.57 13.93
N LYS A 63 -34.11 34.19 12.64
CA LYS A 63 -35.10 34.54 11.62
C LYS A 63 -36.22 33.52 11.47
N VAL A 64 -36.16 32.40 12.18
CA VAL A 64 -37.07 31.26 11.97
C VAL A 64 -38.14 31.20 13.06
N SER A 65 -39.38 30.93 12.66
CA SER A 65 -40.51 30.80 13.60
C SER A 65 -40.37 29.55 14.48
N LEU A 66 -40.93 29.59 15.69
CA LEU A 66 -40.79 28.50 16.67
C LEU A 66 -41.31 27.14 16.14
N ARG A 67 -42.41 27.13 15.38
CA ARG A 67 -42.98 25.92 14.78
C ARG A 67 -42.07 25.33 13.70
N ALA A 68 -41.50 26.18 12.84
CA ALA A 68 -40.54 25.75 11.83
C ALA A 68 -39.25 25.21 12.47
N LEU A 69 -38.81 25.82 13.58
CA LEU A 69 -37.65 25.37 14.33
C LEU A 69 -37.85 23.96 14.91
N GLN A 70 -39.04 23.66 15.46
CA GLN A 70 -39.39 22.32 15.96
C GLN A 70 -39.37 21.26 14.87
N ILE A 71 -40.01 21.53 13.72
CA ILE A 71 -40.04 20.59 12.59
C ILE A 71 -38.62 20.34 12.06
N SER A 72 -37.83 21.40 11.89
CA SER A 72 -36.45 21.29 11.40
C SER A 72 -35.53 20.54 12.36
N ALA A 73 -35.69 20.72 13.68
CA ALA A 73 -34.93 20.00 14.69
C ALA A 73 -35.21 18.50 14.65
N VAL A 74 -36.48 18.10 14.56
CA VAL A 74 -36.85 16.68 14.46
C VAL A 74 -36.34 16.08 13.15
N PHE A 75 -36.52 16.77 12.03
CA PHE A 75 -36.06 16.30 10.73
C PHE A 75 -34.54 16.12 10.69
N SER A 76 -33.78 17.14 11.11
CA SER A 76 -32.31 17.09 11.13
C SER A 76 -31.76 16.00 12.06
N PHE A 77 -32.40 15.76 13.21
CA PHE A 77 -32.03 14.66 14.09
C PHE A 77 -32.24 13.28 13.42
N LEU A 78 -33.39 13.08 12.77
CA LEU A 78 -33.69 11.86 12.03
C LEU A 78 -32.70 11.66 10.88
N THR A 79 -32.40 12.71 10.11
CA THR A 79 -31.42 12.62 9.02
C THR A 79 -30.04 12.25 9.55
N ALA A 80 -29.57 12.89 10.64
CA ALA A 80 -28.27 12.59 11.24
C ALA A 80 -28.20 11.14 11.75
N ALA A 81 -29.27 10.64 12.38
CA ALA A 81 -29.34 9.26 12.85
C ALA A 81 -29.28 8.25 11.69
N VAL A 82 -30.05 8.48 10.62
CA VAL A 82 -30.02 7.63 9.42
C VAL A 82 -28.64 7.66 8.77
N LEU A 83 -28.00 8.83 8.67
CA LEU A 83 -26.66 8.98 8.12
C LEU A 83 -25.63 8.19 8.94
N MET A 84 -25.69 8.28 10.28
CA MET A 84 -24.80 7.56 11.19
C MET A 84 -24.94 6.04 11.04
N VAL A 85 -26.17 5.53 10.94
CA VAL A 85 -26.41 4.09 10.71
C VAL A 85 -25.89 3.68 9.33
N PHE A 86 -26.20 4.45 8.29
CA PHE A 86 -25.72 4.18 6.93
C PHE A 86 -24.19 4.12 6.87
N ILE A 87 -23.49 5.09 7.47
CA ILE A 87 -22.02 5.09 7.52
C ILE A 87 -21.50 3.92 8.33
N SER A 88 -22.10 3.61 9.47
CA SER A 88 -21.70 2.45 10.29
C SER A 88 -21.84 1.14 9.52
N VAL A 89 -22.91 0.99 8.73
CA VAL A 89 -23.11 -0.15 7.84
C VAL A 89 -22.07 -0.17 6.72
N GLN A 90 -21.81 0.97 6.07
CA GLN A 90 -20.80 1.08 5.01
C GLN A 90 -19.39 0.80 5.54
N MET A 91 -19.02 1.32 6.71
CA MET A 91 -17.73 1.03 7.34
C MET A 91 -17.60 -0.44 7.71
N LYS A 92 -18.67 -1.06 8.23
CA LYS A 92 -18.68 -2.49 8.52
C LYS A 92 -18.63 -3.35 7.26
N ASN A 93 -19.28 -2.94 6.17
CA ASN A 93 -19.22 -3.63 4.89
C ASN A 93 -17.87 -3.46 4.20
N ASN A 94 -17.28 -2.27 4.23
CA ASN A 94 -15.94 -2.02 3.68
C ASN A 94 -14.86 -2.72 4.51
N GLN A 95 -14.99 -2.79 5.84
CA GLN A 95 -14.10 -3.62 6.67
C GLN A 95 -14.27 -5.13 6.42
N ARG A 96 -15.45 -5.56 5.93
CA ARG A 96 -15.72 -6.95 5.54
C ARG A 96 -15.35 -7.25 4.09
N ASN A 97 -14.80 -6.29 3.36
CA ASN A 97 -14.18 -6.53 2.07
C ASN A 97 -12.65 -6.56 2.27
N PRO A 98 -12.06 -7.68 2.75
CA PRO A 98 -10.61 -7.88 2.81
C PRO A 98 -9.96 -7.96 1.40
N GLU A 99 -10.72 -7.72 0.34
CA GLU A 99 -10.29 -7.70 -1.06
C GLU A 99 -10.03 -6.28 -1.59
N ASP A 100 -9.65 -5.30 -0.74
CA ASP A 100 -8.80 -4.23 -1.27
C ASP A 100 -7.35 -4.70 -1.14
N PRO A 101 -6.78 -5.36 -2.17
CA PRO A 101 -5.41 -5.86 -2.11
C PRO A 101 -4.44 -4.76 -1.71
N ASP A 102 -4.73 -3.49 -2.01
CA ASP A 102 -3.86 -2.35 -1.75
C ASP A 102 -3.55 -2.14 -0.26
N HIS A 103 -4.46 -2.52 0.65
CA HIS A 103 -4.20 -2.41 2.09
C HIS A 103 -3.10 -3.34 2.59
N GLU A 104 -2.94 -4.53 1.99
CA GLU A 104 -1.88 -5.47 2.39
C GLU A 104 -0.49 -5.04 1.92
N TYR A 105 -0.43 -4.20 0.88
CA TYR A 105 0.83 -3.68 0.33
C TYR A 105 1.13 -2.25 0.81
N ALA A 106 0.20 -1.60 1.51
CA ALA A 106 0.38 -0.26 2.02
C ALA A 106 1.60 -0.18 2.96
N GLY A 107 2.56 0.69 2.63
CA GLY A 107 3.79 0.87 3.40
C GLY A 107 4.85 -0.22 3.21
N LEU A 108 4.65 -1.15 2.26
CA LEU A 108 5.73 -2.05 1.86
C LEU A 108 6.76 -1.31 1.01
N PRO A 109 8.07 -1.55 1.22
CA PRO A 109 9.11 -0.88 0.44
C PRO A 109 9.06 -1.27 -1.04
N VAL A 110 9.37 -0.28 -1.88
CA VAL A 110 9.53 -0.48 -3.32
C VAL A 110 10.93 -0.99 -3.65
N PHE A 111 11.02 -1.98 -4.53
CA PHE A 111 12.29 -2.50 -5.04
C PHE A 111 12.14 -3.03 -6.47
N MET A 112 13.24 -3.06 -7.21
CA MET A 112 13.42 -3.87 -8.41
C MET A 112 14.52 -4.89 -8.14
N LEU A 113 14.27 -6.14 -8.50
CA LEU A 113 15.24 -7.21 -8.33
C LEU A 113 15.25 -8.11 -9.56
N THR A 114 16.43 -8.29 -10.15
CA THR A 114 16.62 -9.19 -11.29
C THR A 114 17.67 -10.23 -10.94
N LEU A 115 17.33 -11.50 -11.12
CA LEU A 115 18.22 -12.63 -10.97
C LEU A 115 18.34 -13.36 -12.31
N THR A 116 19.48 -13.22 -12.97
CA THR A 116 19.77 -13.83 -14.27
C THR A 116 20.76 -14.97 -14.12
N GLN A 117 20.54 -16.08 -14.82
CA GLN A 117 21.49 -17.18 -14.90
C GLN A 117 22.48 -16.92 -16.04
N ILE A 118 23.77 -16.83 -15.72
CA ILE A 118 24.87 -16.53 -16.67
C ILE A 118 25.36 -17.81 -17.34
N LYS A 119 25.44 -18.91 -16.58
CA LYS A 119 25.85 -20.23 -17.09
C LYS A 119 24.67 -21.18 -17.00
N ILE A 120 24.15 -21.58 -18.16
CA ILE A 120 23.11 -22.60 -18.27
C ILE A 120 23.81 -23.96 -18.22
N ALA A 121 24.18 -24.40 -17.01
CA ALA A 121 24.66 -25.76 -16.81
C ALA A 121 23.53 -26.80 -16.90
N ASP A 122 22.29 -26.36 -16.68
CA ASP A 122 21.09 -27.19 -16.70
C ASP A 122 19.99 -26.50 -17.53
N PRO A 123 19.54 -27.12 -18.65
CA PRO A 123 18.52 -26.58 -19.54
C PRO A 123 17.11 -26.59 -18.93
N TYR A 124 16.93 -27.02 -17.69
CA TYR A 124 15.65 -26.99 -16.98
C TYR A 124 15.55 -25.87 -15.94
N LEU A 125 16.61 -25.06 -15.75
CA LEU A 125 16.62 -23.99 -14.77
C LEU A 125 16.16 -22.64 -15.32
N ILE A 126 15.47 -21.88 -14.47
CA ILE A 126 14.99 -20.52 -14.74
C ILE A 126 16.13 -19.63 -15.22
N THR A 127 15.98 -19.01 -16.40
CA THR A 127 17.04 -18.22 -17.02
C THR A 127 17.09 -16.79 -16.50
N ASN A 128 15.92 -16.21 -16.19
CA ASN A 128 15.81 -14.86 -15.64
C ASN A 128 14.57 -14.72 -14.76
N THR A 129 14.70 -14.10 -13.60
CA THR A 129 13.57 -13.73 -12.73
C THR A 129 13.65 -12.24 -12.41
N GLU A 130 12.61 -11.50 -12.75
CA GLU A 130 12.43 -10.08 -12.46
C GLU A 130 11.29 -9.92 -11.45
N LEU A 131 11.53 -9.13 -10.41
CA LEU A 131 10.56 -8.76 -9.40
C LEU A 131 10.44 -7.25 -9.34
N ASP A 132 9.21 -6.77 -9.41
CA ASP A 132 8.85 -5.36 -9.31
C ASP A 132 7.94 -5.17 -8.10
N GLY A 133 8.48 -4.62 -7.01
CA GLY A 133 7.75 -4.34 -5.78
C GLY A 133 6.77 -3.17 -5.91
N MET A 134 6.93 -2.30 -6.91
CA MET A 134 5.98 -1.22 -7.19
C MET A 134 4.73 -1.76 -7.87
N GLN A 135 4.92 -2.56 -8.94
CA GLN A 135 3.85 -3.21 -9.67
C GLN A 135 3.35 -4.50 -9.01
N ARG A 136 3.98 -4.90 -7.89
CA ARG A 136 3.72 -6.12 -7.13
C ARG A 136 3.76 -7.36 -8.02
N SER A 137 4.60 -7.32 -9.04
CA SER A 137 4.61 -8.32 -10.10
C SER A 137 5.94 -9.06 -10.15
N TRP A 138 5.89 -10.26 -10.71
CA TRP A 138 7.06 -11.03 -11.05
C TRP A 138 6.97 -11.48 -12.50
N ALA A 139 8.12 -11.58 -13.14
CA ALA A 139 8.29 -12.18 -14.45
C ALA A 139 9.43 -13.20 -14.38
N THR A 140 9.22 -14.38 -14.95
CA THR A 140 10.22 -15.44 -15.02
C THR A 140 10.33 -15.93 -16.44
N THR A 141 11.55 -15.90 -16.98
CA THR A 141 11.89 -16.49 -18.27
C THR A 141 12.30 -17.95 -18.06
N LEU A 142 11.63 -18.83 -18.77
CA LEU A 142 11.90 -20.26 -18.79
C LEU A 142 13.01 -20.59 -19.81
N PRO A 143 13.62 -21.78 -19.73
CA PRO A 143 14.64 -22.22 -20.68
C PRO A 143 14.18 -22.24 -22.14
N ASP A 144 12.89 -22.49 -22.38
CA ASP A 144 12.28 -22.53 -23.71
C ASP A 144 11.97 -21.13 -24.28
N GLY A 145 12.37 -20.08 -23.56
CA GLY A 145 12.16 -18.68 -23.95
C GLY A 145 10.79 -18.12 -23.58
N ARG A 146 9.87 -18.93 -23.03
CA ARG A 146 8.58 -18.43 -22.55
C ARG A 146 8.75 -17.56 -21.33
N VAL A 147 7.95 -16.49 -21.23
CA VAL A 147 7.93 -15.58 -20.09
C VAL A 147 6.62 -15.76 -19.34
N CYS A 148 6.71 -16.30 -18.13
CA CYS A 148 5.59 -16.39 -17.20
C CYS A 148 5.55 -15.15 -16.31
N ARG A 149 4.38 -14.54 -16.15
CA ARG A 149 4.15 -13.37 -15.30
C ARG A 149 3.02 -13.64 -14.31
N GLY A 150 3.15 -13.07 -13.13
CA GLY A 150 2.13 -13.12 -12.09
C GLY A 150 2.26 -11.97 -11.11
N GLN A 151 1.35 -11.95 -10.14
CA GLN A 151 1.41 -11.02 -9.01
C GLN A 151 2.06 -11.71 -7.82
N MET A 152 2.87 -10.97 -7.08
CA MET A 152 3.45 -11.37 -5.81
C MET A 152 2.40 -11.30 -4.71
N ARG A 153 2.62 -12.03 -3.62
CA ARG A 153 1.85 -11.87 -2.36
C ARG A 153 2.51 -10.80 -1.50
N SER A 154 1.72 -10.08 -0.72
CA SER A 154 2.16 -9.10 0.28
C SER A 154 3.25 -9.67 1.21
N GLN A 155 3.02 -10.86 1.74
CA GLN A 155 4.00 -11.58 2.55
C GLN A 155 5.31 -11.87 1.79
N GLY A 156 5.22 -12.28 0.52
CA GLY A 156 6.40 -12.54 -0.31
C GLY A 156 7.21 -11.26 -0.56
N GLN A 157 6.54 -10.15 -0.89
CA GLN A 157 7.18 -8.85 -1.05
C GLN A 157 7.86 -8.38 0.23
N LYS A 158 7.20 -8.53 1.39
CA LYS A 158 7.76 -8.19 2.70
C LYS A 158 9.03 -8.99 3.02
N GLU A 159 9.01 -10.30 2.75
CA GLU A 159 10.16 -11.17 2.99
C GLU A 159 11.35 -10.84 2.08
N ILE A 160 11.10 -10.56 0.81
CA ILE A 160 12.12 -10.13 -0.16
C ILE A 160 12.70 -8.78 0.25
N SER A 161 11.85 -7.82 0.57
CA SER A 161 12.28 -6.50 1.02
C SER A 161 13.15 -6.57 2.29
N ALA A 162 12.76 -7.40 3.28
CA ALA A 162 13.55 -7.55 4.50
C ALA A 162 14.92 -8.21 4.22
N ALA A 163 14.96 -9.19 3.32
CA ALA A 163 16.21 -9.81 2.88
C ALA A 163 17.10 -8.80 2.15
N LEU A 164 16.53 -7.99 1.25
CA LEU A 164 17.25 -6.94 0.52
C LEU A 164 17.79 -5.85 1.44
N GLN A 165 17.00 -5.38 2.41
CA GLN A 165 17.46 -4.38 3.38
C GLN A 165 18.64 -4.89 4.21
N THR A 166 18.65 -6.17 4.56
CA THR A 166 19.79 -6.78 5.25
C THR A 166 21.01 -6.91 4.31
N PHE A 167 20.77 -7.24 3.04
CA PHE A 167 21.81 -7.41 2.04
C PHE A 167 22.51 -6.10 1.67
N VAL A 168 21.78 -4.99 1.50
CA VAL A 168 22.40 -3.69 1.13
C VAL A 168 23.26 -3.09 2.24
N GLN A 169 23.09 -3.56 3.48
CA GLN A 169 23.94 -3.18 4.61
C GLN A 169 25.30 -3.90 4.61
N LEU A 170 25.48 -4.93 3.76
CA LEU A 170 26.74 -5.65 3.64
C LEU A 170 27.80 -4.74 3.01
N THR A 171 28.99 -4.74 3.61
CA THR A 171 30.14 -4.03 3.08
C THR A 171 30.85 -4.86 2.00
N LYS A 172 31.73 -4.21 1.23
CA LYS A 172 32.61 -4.93 0.28
C LYS A 172 33.46 -6.01 0.97
N LYS A 173 33.81 -5.83 2.24
CA LYS A 173 34.57 -6.81 3.02
C LYS A 173 33.72 -8.05 3.31
N ASP A 174 32.44 -7.85 3.62
CA ASP A 174 31.51 -8.96 3.87
C ASP A 174 31.25 -9.75 2.58
N LEU A 175 31.23 -9.09 1.43
CA LEU A 175 31.06 -9.72 0.12
C LEU A 175 32.36 -10.27 -0.50
N ALA A 176 33.50 -10.19 0.19
CA ALA A 176 34.79 -10.64 -0.36
C ALA A 176 34.76 -12.09 -0.91
N PRO A 177 34.15 -13.09 -0.23
CA PRO A 177 34.07 -14.46 -0.76
C PRO A 177 33.33 -14.57 -2.10
N CYS A 178 32.34 -13.70 -2.31
CA CYS A 178 31.59 -13.63 -3.57
C CYS A 178 32.38 -12.95 -4.68
N LEU A 179 33.18 -11.94 -4.33
CA LEU A 179 34.02 -11.21 -5.29
C LEU A 179 35.22 -12.05 -5.75
N GLU A 180 35.81 -12.84 -4.86
CA GLU A 180 36.95 -13.72 -5.18
C GLU A 180 36.59 -14.86 -6.15
N THR A 181 35.32 -15.28 -6.14
CA THR A 181 34.81 -16.39 -6.95
C THR A 181 34.03 -15.93 -8.17
N GLU A 182 34.12 -14.64 -8.53
CA GLU A 182 33.35 -14.02 -9.61
C GLU A 182 33.57 -14.70 -10.97
N ALA A 183 34.78 -15.19 -11.26
CA ALA A 183 35.09 -15.90 -12.50
C ALA A 183 34.30 -17.22 -12.67
N GLN A 184 33.83 -17.78 -11.56
CA GLN A 184 33.02 -19.00 -11.51
C GLN A 184 31.53 -18.69 -11.32
N ALA A 185 31.11 -17.42 -11.44
CA ALA A 185 29.73 -17.05 -11.24
C ALA A 185 28.79 -17.75 -12.24
N GLU A 186 27.68 -18.22 -11.71
CA GLU A 186 26.59 -18.85 -12.47
C GLU A 186 25.37 -17.95 -12.55
N ARG A 187 25.25 -16.97 -11.65
CA ARG A 187 24.11 -16.05 -11.56
C ARG A 187 24.57 -14.60 -11.44
N LEU A 188 23.77 -13.68 -11.95
CA LEU A 188 23.88 -12.24 -11.78
C LEU A 188 22.64 -11.76 -11.02
N LEU A 189 22.86 -11.14 -9.87
CA LEU A 189 21.82 -10.43 -9.12
C LEU A 189 21.98 -8.93 -9.38
N VAL A 190 20.91 -8.25 -9.77
CA VAL A 190 20.84 -6.80 -9.94
C VAL A 190 19.70 -6.26 -9.09
N TRP A 191 19.94 -5.19 -8.33
CA TRP A 191 18.93 -4.61 -7.45
C TRP A 191 18.85 -3.09 -7.57
N ASP A 192 17.67 -2.55 -7.30
CA ASP A 192 17.40 -1.13 -7.12
C ASP A 192 16.36 -0.93 -6.00
N LEU A 193 16.73 -0.17 -4.96
CA LEU A 193 15.86 0.26 -3.88
C LEU A 193 15.65 1.79 -3.98
N PRO A 194 14.69 2.27 -4.79
CA PRO A 194 14.55 3.69 -5.10
C PRO A 194 14.25 4.58 -3.88
N GLU A 195 13.71 4.00 -2.81
CA GLU A 195 13.38 4.71 -1.57
C GLU A 195 14.53 4.74 -0.55
N SER A 196 15.60 3.97 -0.79
CA SER A 196 16.73 3.89 0.13
C SER A 196 17.69 5.08 -0.06
N LYS A 197 18.15 5.64 1.06
CA LYS A 197 19.19 6.69 1.07
C LYS A 197 20.60 6.13 1.06
N ASP A 198 20.75 4.80 1.07
CA ASP A 198 22.04 4.13 1.10
C ASP A 198 22.73 4.23 -0.27
N ILE A 199 24.05 4.45 -0.27
CA ILE A 199 24.85 4.42 -1.50
C ILE A 199 24.84 3.04 -2.17
N ASN A 200 24.57 1.98 -1.40
CA ASN A 200 24.46 0.60 -1.88
C ASN A 200 23.03 0.22 -2.28
N ALA A 201 22.10 1.19 -2.35
CA ALA A 201 20.71 0.97 -2.74
C ALA A 201 20.56 0.44 -4.18
N ARG A 202 21.60 0.56 -5.01
CA ARG A 202 21.65 0.04 -6.38
C ARG A 202 22.96 -0.70 -6.60
N GLY A 203 22.90 -1.82 -7.30
CA GLY A 203 24.10 -2.56 -7.63
C GLY A 203 23.86 -3.86 -8.35
N GLN A 204 24.95 -4.56 -8.58
CA GLN A 204 24.95 -5.90 -9.13
C GLN A 204 25.99 -6.78 -8.42
N LEU A 205 25.69 -8.06 -8.32
CA LEU A 205 26.55 -9.07 -7.72
C LEU A 205 26.52 -10.33 -8.58
N LYS A 206 27.69 -10.76 -9.03
CA LYS A 206 27.86 -12.07 -9.64
C LYS A 206 28.02 -13.12 -8.54
N ILE A 207 27.27 -14.20 -8.65
CA ILE A 207 27.09 -15.20 -7.60
C ILE A 207 27.55 -16.56 -8.11
N SER A 208 28.55 -17.12 -7.43
CA SER A 208 29.02 -18.49 -7.60
C SER A 208 28.34 -19.43 -6.60
N PRO A 209 28.40 -20.76 -6.79
CA PRO A 209 27.97 -21.72 -5.77
C PRO A 209 28.70 -21.56 -4.42
N ALA A 210 30.00 -21.26 -4.45
CA ALA A 210 30.79 -21.02 -3.24
C ALA A 210 30.30 -19.78 -2.47
N CYS A 211 30.02 -18.67 -3.18
CA CYS A 211 29.42 -17.47 -2.59
C CYS A 211 28.13 -17.79 -1.81
N LEU A 212 27.27 -18.67 -2.32
CA LEU A 212 26.03 -19.05 -1.65
C LEU A 212 26.25 -19.87 -0.37
N ILE A 213 27.32 -20.66 -0.33
CA ILE A 213 27.69 -21.45 0.86
C ILE A 213 28.26 -20.52 1.94
N ASP A 214 29.12 -19.58 1.54
CA ASP A 214 29.85 -18.71 2.47
C ASP A 214 29.03 -17.49 2.93
N GLN A 215 28.05 -17.05 2.13
CA GLN A 215 27.24 -15.86 2.41
C GLN A 215 25.74 -16.19 2.52
N PRO A 216 25.25 -16.55 3.72
CA PRO A 216 23.86 -16.97 3.92
C PRO A 216 22.85 -15.86 3.61
N ILE A 217 23.25 -14.59 3.74
CA ILE A 217 22.38 -13.44 3.38
C ILE A 217 22.15 -13.39 1.87
N VAL A 218 23.21 -13.61 1.07
CA VAL A 218 23.10 -13.69 -0.40
C VAL A 218 22.23 -14.89 -0.79
N ALA A 219 22.46 -16.04 -0.17
CA ALA A 219 21.65 -17.23 -0.39
C ALA A 219 20.16 -17.00 -0.10
N LYS A 220 19.86 -16.31 1.00
CA LYS A 220 18.48 -15.96 1.38
C LYS A 220 17.81 -15.04 0.36
N VAL A 221 18.50 -14.03 -0.17
CA VAL A 221 17.95 -13.15 -1.23
C VAL A 221 17.65 -13.97 -2.49
N VAL A 222 18.59 -14.81 -2.92
CA VAL A 222 18.41 -15.67 -4.10
C VAL A 222 17.25 -16.65 -3.91
N GLU A 223 17.18 -17.31 -2.76
CA GLU A 223 16.10 -18.23 -2.41
C GLU A 223 14.73 -17.54 -2.46
N LYS A 224 14.58 -16.41 -1.77
CA LYS A 224 13.31 -15.66 -1.75
C LYS A 224 12.91 -15.15 -3.13
N THR A 225 13.88 -14.74 -3.95
CA THR A 225 13.64 -14.35 -5.33
C THR A 225 13.07 -15.50 -6.16
N LEU A 226 13.65 -16.70 -6.03
CA LEU A 226 13.20 -17.89 -6.74
C LEU A 226 11.87 -18.44 -6.22
N LEU A 227 11.54 -18.24 -4.94
CA LEU A 227 10.28 -18.66 -4.36
C LEU A 227 9.11 -17.72 -4.69
N ALA A 228 9.37 -16.47 -5.08
CA ALA A 228 8.34 -15.47 -5.39
C ALA A 228 7.35 -15.95 -6.46
N ASN A 229 7.83 -16.69 -7.47
CA ASN A 229 7.01 -17.21 -8.55
C ASN A 229 6.21 -18.49 -8.18
N ARG A 230 6.51 -19.12 -7.03
CA ARG A 230 5.87 -20.38 -6.61
C ARG A 230 4.57 -20.17 -5.84
N SER A 231 4.26 -18.95 -5.43
CA SER A 231 3.04 -18.64 -4.68
C SER A 231 2.36 -17.37 -5.20
N PRO A 232 1.91 -17.37 -6.48
CA PRO A 232 1.28 -16.20 -7.08
C PRO A 232 -0.04 -15.84 -6.39
N THR A 233 -0.37 -14.57 -6.49
CA THR A 233 -1.72 -14.06 -6.22
C THR A 233 -2.46 -14.00 -7.55
N GLY A 234 -3.45 -14.86 -7.76
CA GLY A 234 -4.24 -14.89 -9.01
C GLY A 234 -3.61 -15.65 -10.18
N PRO A 235 -4.15 -15.49 -11.40
CA PRO A 235 -3.78 -16.31 -12.56
C PRO A 235 -2.42 -15.93 -13.13
N VAL A 236 -1.59 -16.94 -13.39
CA VAL A 236 -0.28 -16.80 -14.06
C VAL A 236 -0.48 -16.81 -15.58
N LYS A 237 0.17 -15.88 -16.29
CA LYS A 237 0.15 -15.82 -17.76
C LYS A 237 1.54 -16.11 -18.31
N CYS A 238 1.65 -17.15 -19.14
CA CYS A 238 2.89 -17.46 -19.85
C CYS A 238 2.71 -17.16 -21.35
N ARG A 239 3.67 -16.44 -21.95
CA ARG A 239 3.71 -16.13 -23.39
C ARG A 239 5.04 -16.57 -23.97
#